data_AF-A0A6B9G4Q1-F1
#
_entry.id   AF-A0A6B9G4Q1-F1
#
_cell.length_a   1.000
_cell.length_b   1.000
_cell.length_c   1.000
_cell.angle_alpha   90.00
_cell.angle_beta   90.00
_cell.angle_gamma   90.00
#
_symmetry.space_group_name_H-M   'P 1'
#
loop_
_entity.id
_entity.type
_entity.pdbx_description
1 polymer ?
#
loop_
_entity_poly.entity_id
_entity_poly.type
_entity_poly.pdbx_seq_one_letter_code
_entity_poly.pdbx_strand_id
1 'polypeptide(L)'
;MMQAPQFAQQVLDWYQRFGRKTLPWQQEKTPYKVWLSEVMLQQTQVATVIPYFERFMARFPTVTDLAAAPLDEVLHLWTGLGYYARARNLHKAAKQVVDKHGGEFPRNFDDVAALPGVGRSTAGAILSLSLGQHFPILDGNVKRVLARCYAVAGWPGKKDVEKRLWQISEDVTPAQGVSQFNQAMMDLGALVCTRSRPKCEICPLNSGCVAYANNSWASYPGKKPKQTLPERSGWFLMMQHGDDVWLEQRPPVGLWGGLFCFPQFTTEQAMIDWLAERGIHARPQQLTAFRHTFSHFHLDIVPMWLAWPSSGSLMDEAGGLWYNLAQPPSVGLAAPVERLLHELRHPQQLALHTRVTEEEE
;
A
#
# COMPACT_ATOMS: atom_id res chain seq x y z
N MET A 1 35.02 11.08 -4.74
CA MET A 1 33.58 10.81 -4.91
C MET A 1 33.22 10.99 -6.38
N MET A 2 32.31 10.18 -6.91
CA MET A 2 31.91 10.23 -8.32
C MET A 2 31.26 11.59 -8.65
N GLN A 3 31.66 12.20 -9.78
CA GLN A 3 31.06 13.45 -10.26
C GLN A 3 29.65 13.19 -10.82
N ALA A 4 28.76 14.18 -10.73
CA ALA A 4 27.36 14.04 -11.17
C ALA A 4 27.20 13.65 -12.66
N PRO A 5 27.92 14.25 -13.64
CA PRO A 5 27.79 13.84 -15.04
C PRO A 5 28.21 12.38 -15.28
N GLN A 6 29.28 11.94 -14.61
CA GLN A 6 29.75 10.55 -14.68
C GLN A 6 28.73 9.58 -14.07
N PHE A 7 28.14 9.94 -12.93
CA PHE A 7 27.09 9.16 -12.27
C PHE A 7 25.89 8.98 -13.21
N ALA A 8 25.38 10.07 -13.76
CA ALA A 8 24.24 10.05 -14.66
C ALA A 8 24.49 9.15 -15.88
N GLN A 9 25.65 9.31 -16.52
CA GLN A 9 26.00 8.52 -17.71
C GLN A 9 26.07 7.03 -17.41
N GLN A 10 26.73 6.62 -16.32
CA GLN A 10 26.84 5.20 -15.95
C GLN A 10 25.48 4.56 -15.66
N VAL A 11 24.58 5.29 -15.01
CA VAL A 11 23.21 4.83 -14.74
C VAL A 11 22.42 4.67 -16.04
N LEU A 12 22.52 5.63 -16.96
CA LEU A 12 21.85 5.59 -18.25
C LEU A 12 22.36 4.43 -19.13
N ASP A 13 23.68 4.25 -19.21
CA ASP A 13 24.30 3.17 -19.98
C ASP A 13 23.86 1.80 -19.46
N TRP A 14 23.80 1.64 -18.13
CA TRP A 14 23.30 0.44 -17.50
C TRP A 14 21.82 0.19 -17.81
N TYR A 15 20.99 1.23 -17.73
CA TYR A 15 19.56 1.12 -18.02
C TYR A 15 19.30 0.70 -19.46
N GLN A 16 20.12 1.18 -20.41
CA GLN A 16 19.98 0.77 -21.80
C GLN A 16 20.21 -0.72 -22.00
N ARG A 17 21.15 -1.32 -21.25
CA ARG A 17 21.52 -2.73 -21.40
C ARG A 17 20.67 -3.67 -20.53
N PHE A 18 20.30 -3.24 -19.32
CA PHE A 18 19.76 -4.12 -18.28
C PHE A 18 18.49 -3.61 -17.62
N GLY A 19 18.07 -2.37 -17.91
CA GLY A 19 16.88 -1.77 -17.32
C GLY A 19 15.59 -2.46 -17.74
N ARG A 20 14.57 -2.44 -16.88
CA ARG A 20 13.24 -2.94 -17.23
C ARG A 20 12.53 -1.91 -18.11
N LYS A 21 12.01 -2.37 -19.24
CA LYS A 21 11.35 -1.54 -20.27
C LYS A 21 9.98 -2.08 -20.71
N THR A 22 9.57 -3.22 -20.17
CA THR A 22 8.40 -4.00 -20.62
C THR A 22 7.26 -4.02 -19.61
N LEU A 23 7.34 -3.25 -18.52
CA LEU A 23 6.26 -3.22 -17.53
C LEU A 23 5.00 -2.58 -18.14
N PRO A 24 3.78 -2.97 -17.71
CA PRO A 24 2.54 -2.47 -18.33
C PRO A 24 2.43 -0.94 -18.34
N TRP A 25 2.82 -0.28 -17.24
CA TRP A 25 2.82 1.19 -17.11
C TRP A 25 3.97 1.90 -17.83
N GLN A 26 4.92 1.15 -18.41
CA GLN A 26 5.97 1.70 -19.25
C GLN A 26 5.59 1.73 -20.74
N GLN A 27 4.54 1.01 -21.13
CA GLN A 27 3.99 1.03 -22.49
C GLN A 27 3.03 2.19 -22.64
N GLU A 28 3.06 2.89 -23.79
CA GLU A 28 2.14 3.99 -24.13
C GLU A 28 1.92 4.92 -22.94
N LYS A 29 3.01 5.55 -22.49
CA LYS A 29 3.03 6.28 -21.22
C LYS A 29 2.10 7.48 -21.30
N THR A 30 1.23 7.58 -20.31
CA THR A 30 0.43 8.77 -20.04
C THR A 30 0.60 9.17 -18.57
N PRO A 31 0.42 10.46 -18.22
CA PRO A 31 0.48 10.87 -16.82
C PRO A 31 -0.48 10.08 -15.92
N TYR A 32 -1.67 9.74 -16.41
CA TYR A 32 -2.65 8.92 -15.68
C TYR A 32 -2.12 7.50 -15.37
N LYS A 33 -1.63 6.79 -16.39
CA LYS A 33 -1.08 5.42 -16.23
C LYS A 33 0.12 5.42 -15.29
N VAL A 34 1.03 6.37 -15.45
CA VAL A 34 2.21 6.49 -14.60
C VAL A 34 1.79 6.80 -13.17
N TRP A 35 0.92 7.78 -12.94
CA TRP A 35 0.40 8.12 -11.62
C TRP A 35 -0.24 6.93 -10.91
N LEU A 36 -1.12 6.20 -11.60
CA LEU A 36 -1.78 5.01 -11.04
C LEU A 36 -0.74 3.97 -10.58
N SER A 37 0.23 3.67 -11.45
CA SER A 37 1.30 2.72 -11.12
C SER A 37 2.17 3.19 -9.94
N GLU A 38 2.52 4.48 -9.89
CA GLU A 38 3.34 5.05 -8.83
C GLU A 38 2.62 4.97 -7.48
N VAL A 39 1.31 5.25 -7.43
CA VAL A 39 0.53 5.08 -6.20
C VAL A 39 0.48 3.59 -5.78
N MET A 40 0.25 2.67 -6.71
CA MET A 40 0.25 1.23 -6.42
C MET A 40 1.60 0.71 -5.94
N LEU A 41 2.72 1.22 -6.46
CA LEU A 41 4.08 0.79 -6.12
C LEU A 41 4.57 1.33 -4.76
N GLN A 42 3.85 2.27 -4.13
CA GLN A 42 4.19 2.73 -2.79
C GLN A 42 4.13 1.59 -1.77
N GLN A 43 5.29 1.10 -1.35
CA GLN A 43 5.42 -0.01 -0.39
C GLN A 43 4.81 -1.34 -0.86
N THR A 44 4.66 -1.52 -2.19
CA THR A 44 4.19 -2.78 -2.79
C THR A 44 5.17 -3.23 -3.87
N GLN A 45 5.36 -4.55 -4.01
CA GLN A 45 6.31 -5.09 -4.98
C GLN A 45 5.75 -5.05 -6.40
N VAL A 46 6.62 -4.87 -7.39
CA VAL A 46 6.25 -4.81 -8.81
C VAL A 46 5.44 -6.03 -9.25
N ALA A 47 5.87 -7.24 -8.89
CA ALA A 47 5.18 -8.48 -9.25
C ALA A 47 3.74 -8.53 -8.72
N THR A 48 3.51 -8.01 -7.51
CA THR A 48 2.17 -7.88 -6.93
C THR A 48 1.34 -6.83 -7.67
N VAL A 49 1.94 -5.71 -8.09
CA VAL A 49 1.21 -4.59 -8.72
C VAL A 49 0.74 -4.90 -10.13
N ILE A 50 1.50 -5.65 -10.93
CA ILE A 50 1.19 -5.94 -12.34
C ILE A 50 -0.28 -6.35 -12.56
N PRO A 51 -0.80 -7.43 -11.94
CA PRO A 51 -2.17 -7.86 -12.19
C PRO A 51 -3.23 -6.86 -11.68
N TYR A 52 -2.92 -6.06 -10.66
CA TYR A 52 -3.84 -5.02 -10.20
C TYR A 52 -3.90 -3.84 -11.16
N PHE A 53 -2.73 -3.39 -11.64
CA PHE A 53 -2.66 -2.32 -12.62
C PHE A 53 -3.45 -2.66 -13.88
N GLU A 54 -3.30 -3.88 -14.40
CA GLU A 54 -4.03 -4.33 -15.58
C GLU A 54 -5.55 -4.34 -15.37
N ARG A 55 -6.04 -4.91 -14.26
CA ARG A 55 -7.48 -4.89 -13.94
C ARG A 55 -8.02 -3.47 -13.73
N PHE A 56 -7.27 -2.62 -13.04
CA PHE A 56 -7.65 -1.22 -12.84
C PHE A 56 -7.72 -0.45 -14.16
N MET A 57 -6.74 -0.61 -15.04
CA MET A 57 -6.74 0.07 -16.34
C MET A 57 -7.84 -0.46 -17.28
N ALA A 58 -8.18 -1.75 -17.18
CA ALA A 58 -9.31 -2.31 -17.92
C ALA A 58 -10.64 -1.73 -17.44
N ARG A 59 -10.82 -1.53 -16.12
CA ARG A 59 -12.05 -1.00 -15.54
C ARG A 59 -12.14 0.54 -15.58
N PHE A 60 -11.03 1.22 -15.39
CA PHE A 60 -10.91 2.69 -15.37
C PHE A 60 -9.84 3.14 -16.38
N PRO A 61 -10.14 3.10 -17.70
CA PRO A 61 -9.17 3.44 -18.74
C PRO A 61 -8.68 4.89 -18.66
N THR A 62 -9.53 5.81 -18.19
CA THR A 62 -9.21 7.23 -18.04
C THR A 62 -9.38 7.72 -16.60
N VAL A 63 -8.79 8.89 -16.30
CA VAL A 63 -8.96 9.55 -15.00
C VAL A 63 -10.42 9.93 -14.74
N THR A 64 -11.18 10.24 -15.79
CA THR A 64 -12.61 10.57 -15.70
C THR A 64 -13.43 9.34 -15.30
N ASP A 65 -13.12 8.17 -15.85
CA ASP A 65 -13.78 6.91 -15.46
C ASP A 65 -13.52 6.58 -13.98
N LEU A 66 -12.27 6.76 -13.53
CA LEU A 66 -11.90 6.58 -12.13
C LEU A 66 -12.61 7.57 -11.22
N ALA A 67 -12.75 8.83 -11.62
CA ALA A 67 -13.40 9.88 -10.84
C ALA A 67 -14.92 9.69 -10.71
N ALA A 68 -15.56 9.15 -11.76
CA ALA A 68 -16.99 8.90 -11.80
C ALA A 68 -17.42 7.65 -11.02
N ALA A 69 -16.48 6.72 -10.77
CA ALA A 69 -16.78 5.46 -10.11
C ALA A 69 -17.25 5.63 -8.65
N PRO A 70 -18.14 4.76 -8.16
CA PRO A 70 -18.41 4.64 -6.74
C PRO A 70 -17.13 4.29 -5.97
N LEU A 71 -16.95 4.88 -4.78
CA LEU A 71 -15.74 4.62 -3.97
C LEU A 71 -15.60 3.14 -3.62
N ASP A 72 -16.70 2.45 -3.31
CA ASP A 72 -16.66 1.05 -2.91
C ASP A 72 -16.15 0.14 -4.03
N GLU A 73 -16.46 0.44 -5.29
CA GLU A 73 -15.92 -0.28 -6.44
C GLU A 73 -14.39 -0.08 -6.57
N VAL A 74 -13.92 1.14 -6.38
CA VAL A 74 -12.47 1.45 -6.36
C VAL A 74 -11.77 0.70 -5.23
N LEU A 75 -12.37 0.69 -4.03
CA LEU A 75 -11.83 -0.02 -2.87
C LEU A 75 -11.88 -1.54 -3.04
N HIS A 76 -12.94 -2.06 -3.68
CA HIS A 76 -13.08 -3.47 -4.01
C HIS A 76 -11.93 -3.94 -4.89
N LEU A 77 -11.66 -3.25 -6.00
CA LEU A 77 -10.56 -3.59 -6.90
C LEU A 77 -9.18 -3.45 -6.22
N TRP A 78 -9.06 -2.57 -5.22
CA TRP A 78 -7.85 -2.38 -4.42
C TRP A 78 -7.65 -3.44 -3.32
N THR A 79 -8.66 -4.27 -3.05
CA THR A 79 -8.61 -5.29 -1.99
C THR A 79 -7.40 -6.20 -2.17
N GLY A 80 -6.60 -6.36 -1.12
CA GLY A 80 -5.37 -7.15 -1.14
C GLY A 80 -4.08 -6.34 -1.41
N LEU A 81 -4.13 -5.13 -1.98
CA LEU A 81 -2.94 -4.29 -2.15
C LEU A 81 -2.46 -3.62 -0.84
N GLY A 82 -3.34 -3.53 0.15
CA GLY A 82 -3.06 -2.86 1.42
C GLY A 82 -2.92 -1.33 1.31
N TYR A 83 -2.74 -0.67 2.46
CA TYR A 83 -2.64 0.79 2.58
C TYR A 83 -3.76 1.54 1.85
N TYR A 84 -5.02 1.21 2.14
CA TYR A 84 -6.23 1.71 1.46
C TYR A 84 -6.42 3.24 1.46
N ALA A 85 -5.71 3.96 2.34
CA ALA A 85 -5.63 5.41 2.24
C ALA A 85 -5.10 5.87 0.86
N ARG A 86 -4.25 5.06 0.21
CA ARG A 86 -3.79 5.29 -1.16
C ARG A 86 -4.94 5.29 -2.16
N ALA A 87 -5.79 4.28 -2.15
CA ALA A 87 -6.96 4.20 -3.03
C ALA A 87 -7.94 5.36 -2.80
N ARG A 88 -8.22 5.70 -1.53
CA ARG A 88 -9.10 6.83 -1.20
C ARG A 88 -8.53 8.16 -1.69
N ASN A 89 -7.23 8.38 -1.49
CA ASN A 89 -6.56 9.59 -1.97
C ASN A 89 -6.47 9.62 -3.50
N LEU A 90 -6.16 8.50 -4.14
CA LEU A 90 -6.18 8.33 -5.60
C LEU A 90 -7.54 8.75 -6.17
N HIS A 91 -8.64 8.24 -5.60
CA HIS A 91 -9.98 8.56 -6.05
C HIS A 91 -10.33 10.04 -5.82
N LYS A 92 -10.00 10.61 -4.65
CA LYS A 92 -10.16 12.05 -4.40
C LYS A 92 -9.37 12.92 -5.37
N ALA A 93 -8.14 12.52 -5.67
CA ALA A 93 -7.28 13.20 -6.64
C ALA A 93 -7.84 13.09 -8.07
N ALA A 94 -8.38 11.93 -8.48
CA ALA A 94 -9.05 11.79 -9.77
C ALA A 94 -10.22 12.76 -9.91
N LYS A 95 -11.06 12.88 -8.87
CA LYS A 95 -12.15 13.87 -8.82
C LYS A 95 -11.61 15.30 -8.93
N GLN A 96 -10.56 15.63 -8.18
CA GLN A 96 -9.92 16.94 -8.27
C GLN A 96 -9.36 17.24 -9.67
N VAL A 97 -8.82 16.23 -10.38
CA VAL A 97 -8.36 16.37 -11.77
C VAL A 97 -9.53 16.69 -12.70
N VAL A 98 -10.68 16.02 -12.54
CA VAL A 98 -11.88 16.34 -13.32
C VAL A 98 -12.39 17.74 -13.00
N ASP A 99 -12.59 18.05 -11.72
CA ASP A 99 -13.23 19.28 -11.26
C ASP A 99 -12.39 20.54 -11.56
N LYS A 100 -11.06 20.48 -11.39
CA LYS A 100 -10.17 21.64 -11.51
C LYS A 100 -9.40 21.72 -12.82
N HIS A 101 -9.22 20.58 -13.50
CA HIS A 101 -8.38 20.49 -14.69
C HIS A 101 -9.13 19.91 -15.90
N GLY A 102 -10.47 19.80 -15.84
CA GLY A 102 -11.30 19.41 -16.98
C GLY A 102 -11.08 17.97 -17.45
N GLY A 103 -10.59 17.09 -16.56
CA GLY A 103 -10.26 15.70 -16.90
C GLY A 103 -8.88 15.53 -17.54
N GLU A 104 -8.12 16.61 -17.71
CA GLU A 104 -6.71 16.53 -18.12
C GLU A 104 -5.80 16.48 -16.90
N PHE A 105 -4.93 15.47 -16.85
CA PHE A 105 -3.98 15.34 -15.74
C PHE A 105 -2.99 16.53 -15.75
N PRO A 106 -2.79 17.23 -14.61
CA PRO A 106 -1.99 18.44 -14.56
C PRO A 106 -0.53 18.19 -14.95
N ARG A 107 0.08 19.17 -15.60
CA ARG A 107 1.46 19.10 -16.11
C ARG A 107 2.45 20.00 -15.36
N ASN A 108 1.96 20.85 -14.47
CA ASN A 108 2.77 21.68 -13.60
C ASN A 108 3.08 20.93 -12.30
N PHE A 109 4.29 21.12 -11.77
CA PHE A 109 4.73 20.43 -10.57
C PHE A 109 3.83 20.70 -9.36
N ASP A 110 3.52 21.97 -9.10
CA ASP A 110 2.74 22.37 -7.93
C ASP A 110 1.30 21.84 -7.98
N ASP A 111 0.69 21.83 -9.17
CA ASP A 111 -0.66 21.26 -9.38
C ASP A 111 -0.67 19.75 -9.11
N VAL A 112 0.34 19.02 -9.59
CA VAL A 112 0.48 17.57 -9.36
C VAL A 112 0.77 17.30 -7.87
N ALA A 113 1.66 18.08 -7.24
CA ALA A 113 2.01 17.93 -5.82
C ALA A 113 0.86 18.33 -4.87
N ALA A 114 -0.09 19.14 -5.34
CA ALA A 114 -1.30 19.48 -4.60
C ALA A 114 -2.37 18.38 -4.62
N LEU A 115 -2.21 17.33 -5.44
CA LEU A 115 -3.15 16.21 -5.48
C LEU A 115 -3.06 15.36 -4.19
N PRO A 116 -4.20 14.92 -3.61
CA PRO A 116 -4.21 14.05 -2.46
C PRO A 116 -3.35 12.78 -2.64
N GLY A 117 -2.45 12.55 -1.68
CA GLY A 117 -1.56 11.38 -1.70
C GLY A 117 -0.36 11.48 -2.64
N VAL A 118 -0.16 12.62 -3.32
CA VAL A 118 0.99 12.86 -4.19
C VAL A 118 2.01 13.72 -3.43
N GLY A 119 3.14 13.13 -3.05
CA GLY A 119 4.26 13.85 -2.45
C GLY A 119 5.28 14.33 -3.49
N ARG A 120 6.27 15.12 -3.05
CA ARG A 120 7.35 15.68 -3.90
C ARG A 120 7.99 14.66 -4.86
N SER A 121 8.37 13.49 -4.34
CA SER A 121 8.99 12.44 -5.16
C SER A 121 8.02 11.83 -6.17
N THR A 122 6.74 11.67 -5.81
CA THR A 122 5.73 11.10 -6.71
C THR A 122 5.38 12.08 -7.82
N ALA A 123 5.27 13.37 -7.52
CA ALA A 123 5.10 14.42 -8.54
C ALA A 123 6.28 14.43 -9.54
N GLY A 124 7.52 14.39 -9.03
CA GLY A 124 8.70 14.28 -9.86
C GLY A 124 8.72 13.00 -10.71
N ALA A 125 8.32 11.86 -10.15
CA ALA A 125 8.24 10.60 -10.89
C ALA A 125 7.21 10.67 -12.04
N ILE A 126 6.00 11.14 -11.75
CA ILE A 126 4.93 11.26 -12.76
C ILE A 126 5.39 12.13 -13.93
N LEU A 127 5.85 13.35 -13.64
CA LEU A 127 6.19 14.33 -14.67
C LEU A 127 7.45 13.95 -15.45
N SER A 128 8.47 13.43 -14.77
CA SER A 128 9.69 12.98 -15.45
C SER A 128 9.46 11.74 -16.31
N LEU A 129 8.70 10.75 -15.84
CA LEU A 129 8.51 9.48 -16.56
C LEU A 129 7.51 9.59 -17.71
N SER A 130 6.47 10.40 -17.57
CA SER A 130 5.42 10.55 -18.59
C SER A 130 5.67 11.68 -19.57
N LEU A 131 6.28 12.79 -19.13
CA LEU A 131 6.45 14.00 -19.94
C LEU A 131 7.92 14.39 -20.17
N GLY A 132 8.88 13.67 -19.59
CA GLY A 132 10.30 13.99 -19.74
C GLY A 132 10.73 15.29 -19.05
N GLN A 133 9.93 15.79 -18.10
CA GLN A 133 10.26 17.02 -17.38
C GLN A 133 11.40 16.80 -16.38
N HIS A 134 12.28 17.79 -16.23
CA HIS A 134 13.49 17.70 -15.42
C HIS A 134 13.19 17.81 -13.93
N PHE A 135 12.68 16.73 -13.34
CA PHE A 135 12.45 16.61 -11.91
C PHE A 135 13.16 15.39 -11.31
N PRO A 136 13.83 15.55 -10.16
CA PRO A 136 14.42 14.44 -9.43
C PRO A 136 13.36 13.63 -8.68
N ILE A 137 13.74 12.43 -8.25
CA ILE A 137 12.93 11.56 -7.40
C ILE A 137 13.74 11.09 -6.18
N LEU A 138 13.08 10.78 -5.08
CA LEU A 138 13.75 10.31 -3.87
C LEU A 138 12.92 9.29 -3.09
N ASP A 139 12.57 8.18 -3.76
CA ASP A 139 11.90 7.05 -3.13
C ASP A 139 12.86 6.24 -2.23
N GLY A 140 12.36 5.17 -1.60
CA GLY A 140 13.19 4.31 -0.74
C GLY A 140 14.34 3.61 -1.48
N ASN A 141 14.23 3.38 -2.79
CA ASN A 141 15.29 2.80 -3.61
C ASN A 141 16.40 3.83 -3.87
N VAL A 142 16.03 5.02 -4.33
CA VAL A 142 16.96 6.11 -4.61
C VAL A 142 17.66 6.57 -3.33
N LYS A 143 16.93 6.74 -2.21
CA LYS A 143 17.54 7.05 -0.89
C LYS A 143 18.66 6.08 -0.54
N ARG A 144 18.48 4.78 -0.80
CA ARG A 144 19.48 3.74 -0.50
C ARG A 144 20.67 3.78 -1.44
N VAL A 145 20.45 3.93 -2.74
CA VAL A 145 21.53 4.05 -3.74
C VAL A 145 22.39 5.26 -3.43
N LEU A 146 21.78 6.44 -3.25
CA LEU A 146 22.51 7.68 -2.99
C LEU A 146 23.21 7.67 -1.63
N ALA A 147 22.55 7.18 -0.57
CA ALA A 147 23.18 7.10 0.75
C ALA A 147 24.41 6.20 0.76
N ARG A 148 24.40 5.10 0.00
CA ARG A 148 25.56 4.21 -0.14
C ARG A 148 26.64 4.81 -1.03
N CYS A 149 26.28 5.32 -2.20
CA CYS A 149 27.26 5.84 -3.16
C CYS A 149 28.03 7.03 -2.59
N TYR A 150 27.33 7.93 -1.88
CA TYR A 150 27.90 9.16 -1.32
C TYR A 150 28.14 9.09 0.20
N ALA A 151 28.03 7.90 0.81
CA ALA A 151 28.20 7.68 2.26
C ALA A 151 27.42 8.68 3.15
N VAL A 152 26.16 8.94 2.81
CA VAL A 152 25.29 9.83 3.61
C VAL A 152 24.81 9.10 4.85
N ALA A 153 25.46 9.39 5.98
CA ALA A 153 25.14 8.78 7.26
C ALA A 153 23.79 9.27 7.83
N GLY A 154 23.22 8.47 8.73
CA GLY A 154 22.00 8.82 9.47
C GLY A 154 20.72 8.31 8.83
N TRP A 155 19.63 8.36 9.61
CA TRP A 155 18.31 7.89 9.20
C TRP A 155 17.66 8.89 8.24
N PRO A 156 17.22 8.49 7.04
CA PRO A 156 16.57 9.40 6.08
C PRO A 156 15.23 10.00 6.52
N GLY A 157 14.72 9.65 7.71
CA GLY A 157 13.56 10.33 8.32
C GLY A 157 13.94 11.57 9.12
N LYS A 158 15.24 11.84 9.34
CA LYS A 158 15.71 13.12 9.90
C LYS A 158 15.79 14.17 8.78
N LYS A 159 15.29 15.38 9.06
CA LYS A 159 15.21 16.49 8.08
C LYS A 159 16.55 16.78 7.40
N ASP A 160 17.65 16.85 8.15
CA ASP A 160 18.96 17.18 7.58
C ASP A 160 19.49 16.10 6.64
N VAL A 161 19.27 14.83 6.99
CA VAL A 161 19.65 13.67 6.16
C VAL A 161 18.80 13.65 4.88
N GLU A 162 17.49 13.87 5.01
CA GLU A 162 16.59 13.95 3.86
C GLU A 162 16.94 15.11 2.93
N LYS A 163 17.22 16.31 3.48
CA LYS A 163 17.66 17.48 2.71
C LYS A 163 18.94 17.19 1.94
N ARG A 164 19.93 16.54 2.58
CA ARG A 164 21.18 16.16 1.89
C ARG A 164 20.93 15.19 0.74
N LEU A 165 20.06 14.19 0.94
CA LEU A 165 19.72 13.23 -0.11
C LEU A 165 18.97 13.87 -1.28
N TRP A 166 18.08 14.83 -1.01
CA TRP A 166 17.42 15.63 -2.05
C TRP A 166 18.42 16.44 -2.87
N GLN A 167 19.36 17.13 -2.21
CA GLN A 167 20.40 17.89 -2.91
C GLN A 167 21.20 16.99 -3.84
N ILE A 168 21.67 15.84 -3.35
CA ILE A 168 22.42 14.89 -4.19
C ILE A 168 21.55 14.43 -5.36
N SER A 169 20.28 14.11 -5.12
CA SER A 169 19.38 13.68 -6.18
C SER A 169 19.22 14.75 -7.25
N GLU A 170 19.06 16.02 -6.87
CA GLU A 170 19.02 17.15 -7.80
C GLU A 170 20.32 17.25 -8.60
N ASP A 171 21.47 17.21 -7.92
CA ASP A 171 22.79 17.35 -8.53
C ASP A 171 23.05 16.27 -9.60
N VAL A 172 22.64 15.02 -9.34
CA VAL A 172 22.92 13.88 -10.24
C VAL A 172 21.85 13.64 -11.30
N THR A 173 20.68 14.29 -11.22
CA THR A 173 19.58 14.06 -12.16
C THR A 173 19.83 14.84 -13.45
N PRO A 174 20.09 14.18 -14.59
CA PRO A 174 20.31 14.86 -15.84
C PRO A 174 18.99 15.41 -16.40
N ALA A 175 19.06 16.54 -17.11
CA ALA A 175 17.91 17.04 -17.87
C ALA A 175 17.62 16.14 -19.08
N GLN A 176 18.65 15.79 -19.84
CA GLN A 176 18.52 14.89 -20.98
C GLN A 176 18.49 13.43 -20.50
N GLY A 177 17.46 12.69 -20.91
CA GLY A 177 17.28 11.30 -20.49
C GLY A 177 16.72 11.14 -19.07
N VAL A 178 16.13 12.19 -18.49
CA VAL A 178 15.60 12.19 -17.11
C VAL A 178 14.64 11.02 -16.85
N SER A 179 13.77 10.69 -17.81
CA SER A 179 12.81 9.59 -17.68
C SER A 179 13.52 8.25 -17.50
N GLN A 180 14.54 7.99 -18.32
CA GLN A 180 15.36 6.78 -18.25
C GLN A 180 16.17 6.77 -16.96
N PHE A 181 16.78 7.90 -16.59
CA PHE A 181 17.58 8.01 -15.37
C PHE A 181 16.76 7.72 -14.11
N ASN A 182 15.59 8.35 -13.95
CA ASN A 182 14.74 8.14 -12.78
C ASN A 182 14.24 6.69 -12.69
N GLN A 183 13.82 6.09 -13.82
CA GLN A 183 13.46 4.68 -13.85
C GLN A 183 14.65 3.77 -13.48
N ALA A 184 15.84 4.08 -14.01
CA ALA A 184 17.06 3.34 -13.75
C ALA A 184 17.47 3.41 -12.29
N MET A 185 17.35 4.57 -11.65
CA MET A 185 17.65 4.73 -10.23
C MET A 185 16.73 3.88 -9.33
N MET A 186 15.44 3.79 -9.68
CA MET A 186 14.51 2.88 -9.01
C MET A 186 14.88 1.40 -9.26
N ASP A 187 15.16 1.03 -10.52
CA ASP A 187 15.55 -0.33 -10.91
C ASP A 187 16.87 -0.77 -10.24
N LEU A 188 17.87 0.11 -10.16
CA LEU A 188 19.13 -0.15 -9.49
C LEU A 188 18.91 -0.47 -8.02
N GLY A 189 18.10 0.33 -7.31
CA GLY A 189 17.78 0.03 -5.92
C GLY A 189 17.00 -1.27 -5.77
N ALA A 190 16.08 -1.58 -6.69
CA ALA A 190 15.24 -2.76 -6.63
C ALA A 190 16.01 -4.07 -6.93
N LEU A 191 16.93 -4.05 -7.90
CA LEU A 191 17.52 -5.27 -8.50
C LEU A 191 19.00 -5.49 -8.13
N VAL A 192 19.75 -4.40 -7.89
CA VAL A 192 21.21 -4.44 -7.73
C VAL A 192 21.62 -4.00 -6.33
N CYS A 193 21.35 -2.74 -5.99
CA CYS A 193 21.64 -2.14 -4.70
C CYS A 193 20.50 -2.45 -3.70
N THR A 194 20.23 -3.74 -3.48
CA THR A 194 19.15 -4.26 -2.62
C THR A 194 19.40 -3.97 -1.14
N ARG A 195 18.37 -4.11 -0.29
CA ARG A 195 18.48 -3.85 1.17
C ARG A 195 19.57 -4.72 1.80
N SER A 196 19.54 -6.01 1.53
CA SER A 196 20.47 -7.02 2.03
C SER A 196 21.25 -7.64 0.88
N ARG A 197 22.57 -7.82 1.07
CA ARG A 197 23.47 -8.45 0.09
C ARG A 197 23.37 -7.78 -1.29
N PRO A 198 23.70 -6.48 -1.41
CA PRO A 198 23.72 -5.80 -2.70
C PRO A 198 24.73 -6.45 -3.64
N LYS A 199 24.40 -6.49 -4.93
CA LYS A 199 25.25 -7.08 -5.97
C LYS A 199 26.28 -6.04 -6.46
N CYS A 200 27.18 -5.61 -5.57
CA CYS A 200 28.08 -4.50 -5.85
C CYS A 200 29.02 -4.74 -7.04
N GLU A 201 29.46 -5.99 -7.25
CA GLU A 201 30.36 -6.36 -8.37
C GLU A 201 29.77 -6.04 -9.75
N ILE A 202 28.45 -6.14 -9.90
CA ILE A 202 27.75 -5.85 -11.17
C ILE A 202 27.08 -4.47 -11.17
N CYS A 203 27.28 -3.67 -10.11
CA CYS A 203 26.69 -2.35 -9.99
C CYS A 203 27.45 -1.36 -10.89
N PRO A 204 26.78 -0.60 -11.76
CA PRO A 204 27.47 0.35 -12.65
C PRO A 204 28.20 1.45 -11.88
N LEU A 205 27.78 1.71 -10.63
CA LEU A 205 28.33 2.75 -9.76
C LEU A 205 29.49 2.25 -8.87
N ASN A 206 29.90 0.99 -8.98
CA ASN A 206 30.84 0.37 -8.04
C ASN A 206 32.18 1.14 -7.94
N SER A 207 32.71 1.60 -9.06
CA SER A 207 34.00 2.29 -9.19
C SER A 207 34.10 3.60 -8.40
N GLY A 208 32.96 4.25 -8.10
CA GLY A 208 32.93 5.49 -7.32
C GLY A 208 32.05 5.43 -6.07
N CYS A 209 31.52 4.26 -5.71
CA CYS A 209 30.66 4.07 -4.54
C CYS A 209 31.49 3.97 -3.27
N VAL A 210 31.36 4.96 -2.38
CA VAL A 210 32.13 5.03 -1.12
C VAL A 210 31.79 3.85 -0.20
N ALA A 211 30.52 3.47 -0.09
CA ALA A 211 30.14 2.35 0.77
C ALA A 211 30.66 1.00 0.26
N TYR A 212 30.87 0.83 -1.05
CA TYR A 212 31.47 -0.38 -1.60
C TYR A 212 32.99 -0.41 -1.33
N ALA A 213 33.70 0.68 -1.64
CA ALA A 213 35.13 0.81 -1.37
C ALA A 213 35.49 0.51 0.10
N ASN A 214 34.60 0.88 1.03
CA ASN A 214 34.80 0.70 2.47
C ASN A 214 34.09 -0.54 3.05
N ASN A 215 33.54 -1.44 2.22
CA ASN A 215 32.77 -2.62 2.67
C ASN A 215 31.67 -2.28 3.72
N SER A 216 31.06 -1.11 3.62
CA SER A 216 30.20 -0.51 4.65
C SER A 216 28.76 -0.28 4.20
N TRP A 217 28.31 -0.91 3.10
CA TRP A 217 26.95 -0.78 2.58
C TRP A 217 25.85 -1.10 3.61
N ALA A 218 26.15 -1.91 4.64
CA ALA A 218 25.22 -2.26 5.71
C ALA A 218 24.92 -1.07 6.67
N SER A 219 25.80 -0.06 6.69
CA SER A 219 25.65 1.16 7.50
C SER A 219 24.74 2.20 6.85
N TYR A 220 24.39 2.02 5.56
CA TYR A 220 23.66 3.00 4.77
C TYR A 220 22.40 2.41 4.09
N PRO A 221 21.27 3.13 4.13
CA PRO A 221 21.00 4.30 4.98
C PRO A 221 21.00 3.95 6.47
N GLY A 222 21.15 4.96 7.33
CA GLY A 222 21.01 4.76 8.76
C GLY A 222 19.62 4.24 9.13
N LYS A 223 19.56 3.40 10.16
CA LYS A 223 18.31 2.74 10.59
C LYS A 223 17.37 3.72 11.28
N LYS A 224 16.06 3.54 11.08
CA LYS A 224 15.05 4.19 11.90
C LYS A 224 15.31 3.83 13.37
N PRO A 225 15.27 4.79 14.31
CA PRO A 225 15.31 4.49 15.73
C PRO A 225 14.23 3.46 16.09
N LYS A 226 14.59 2.43 16.85
CA LYS A 226 13.62 1.42 17.29
C LYS A 226 12.55 2.10 18.15
N GLN A 227 11.29 1.77 17.88
CA GLN A 227 10.15 2.11 18.73
C GLN A 227 9.44 0.82 19.08
N THR A 228 9.08 0.65 20.34
CA THR A 228 8.18 -0.42 20.76
C THR A 228 6.82 -0.17 20.12
N LEU A 229 6.32 -1.16 19.38
CA LEU A 229 4.99 -1.05 18.78
C LEU A 229 3.95 -1.34 19.86
N PRO A 230 2.97 -0.45 20.08
CA PRO A 230 1.89 -0.73 21.02
C PRO A 230 1.08 -1.95 20.54
N GLU A 231 0.61 -2.75 21.49
CA GLU A 231 -0.27 -3.88 21.24
C GLU A 231 -1.71 -3.49 21.60
N ARG A 232 -2.66 -3.92 20.79
CA ARG A 232 -4.10 -3.70 20.97
C ARG A 232 -4.82 -5.01 20.74
N SER A 233 -5.93 -5.21 21.42
CA SER A 233 -6.82 -6.35 21.17
C SER A 233 -8.13 -5.87 20.56
N GLY A 234 -8.75 -6.71 19.73
CA GLY A 234 -10.06 -6.46 19.16
C GLY A 234 -10.86 -7.75 19.00
N TRP A 235 -12.10 -7.74 19.48
CA TRP A 235 -13.05 -8.84 19.33
C TRP A 235 -13.88 -8.60 18.08
N PHE A 236 -13.86 -9.56 17.15
CA PHE A 236 -14.51 -9.45 15.85
C PHE A 236 -15.72 -10.37 15.85
N LEU A 237 -16.92 -9.78 15.94
CA LEU A 237 -18.16 -10.55 16.00
C LEU A 237 -18.59 -10.94 14.57
N MET A 238 -18.59 -12.24 14.29
CA MET A 238 -18.91 -12.82 13.00
C MET A 238 -20.32 -13.41 13.05
N MET A 239 -21.33 -12.59 12.75
CA MET A 239 -22.73 -13.04 12.71
C MET A 239 -23.04 -13.63 11.34
N GLN A 240 -23.42 -14.90 11.31
CA GLN A 240 -23.64 -15.66 10.07
C GLN A 240 -25.03 -16.29 10.03
N HIS A 241 -25.77 -16.04 8.95
CA HIS A 241 -27.03 -16.69 8.63
C HIS A 241 -26.90 -17.44 7.30
N GLY A 242 -26.80 -18.76 7.33
CA GLY A 242 -26.53 -19.54 6.12
C GLY A 242 -25.22 -19.11 5.45
N ASP A 243 -25.30 -18.67 4.19
CA ASP A 243 -24.16 -18.13 3.44
C ASP A 243 -23.94 -16.63 3.63
N ASP A 244 -24.79 -15.94 4.38
CA ASP A 244 -24.71 -14.50 4.58
C ASP A 244 -24.00 -14.14 5.89
N VAL A 245 -23.09 -13.18 5.82
CA VAL A 245 -22.29 -12.73 6.96
C VAL A 245 -22.42 -11.21 7.13
N TRP A 246 -22.76 -10.75 8.33
CA TRP A 246 -22.93 -9.32 8.58
C TRP A 246 -21.58 -8.59 8.62
N LEU A 247 -21.48 -7.49 7.88
CA LEU A 247 -20.35 -6.55 7.90
C LEU A 247 -20.86 -5.11 8.03
N GLU A 248 -20.06 -4.26 8.65
CA GLU A 248 -20.30 -2.83 8.82
C GLU A 248 -19.25 -2.00 8.11
N GLN A 249 -19.67 -0.90 7.48
CA GLN A 249 -18.73 0.05 6.89
C GLN A 249 -18.06 0.89 7.98
N ARG A 250 -16.72 0.84 8.00
CA ARG A 250 -15.91 1.64 8.93
C ARG A 250 -16.04 3.13 8.60
N PRO A 251 -15.99 4.04 9.60
CA PRO A 251 -15.92 5.47 9.36
C PRO A 251 -14.83 5.84 8.35
N PRO A 252 -14.99 6.89 7.51
CA PRO A 252 -14.02 7.22 6.46
C PRO A 252 -12.59 7.52 6.95
N VAL A 253 -12.45 7.86 8.24
CA VAL A 253 -11.18 8.20 8.90
C VAL A 253 -10.86 7.15 9.96
N GLY A 254 -9.57 6.84 10.10
CA GLY A 254 -9.06 5.87 11.08
C GLY A 254 -8.71 4.52 10.48
N LEU A 255 -8.65 3.49 11.34
CA LEU A 255 -8.28 2.14 10.95
C LEU A 255 -9.27 1.57 9.93
N TRP A 256 -8.75 1.19 8.76
CA TRP A 256 -9.52 0.64 7.64
C TRP A 256 -10.66 1.55 7.15
N GLY A 257 -10.49 2.87 7.22
CA GLY A 257 -11.60 3.78 6.97
C GLY A 257 -12.28 3.59 5.61
N GLY A 258 -13.61 3.50 5.62
CA GLY A 258 -14.45 3.21 4.45
C GLY A 258 -14.47 1.74 3.98
N LEU A 259 -13.73 0.83 4.62
CA LEU A 259 -13.81 -0.60 4.32
C LEU A 259 -14.91 -1.27 5.14
N PHE A 260 -15.44 -2.37 4.63
CA PHE A 260 -16.35 -3.24 5.37
C PHE A 260 -15.56 -4.18 6.28
N CYS A 261 -16.03 -4.32 7.51
CA CYS A 261 -15.43 -5.15 8.55
C CYS A 261 -16.51 -5.81 9.40
N PHE A 262 -16.14 -6.85 10.14
CA PHE A 262 -16.96 -7.34 11.24
C PHE A 262 -17.17 -6.25 12.30
N PRO A 263 -18.32 -6.24 13.00
CA PRO A 263 -18.48 -5.49 14.23
C PRO A 263 -17.31 -5.75 15.19
N GLN A 264 -16.78 -4.68 15.77
CA GLN A 264 -15.51 -4.69 16.48
C GLN A 264 -15.64 -4.08 17.87
N PHE A 265 -15.11 -4.81 18.86
CA PHE A 265 -15.17 -4.40 20.26
C PHE A 265 -13.78 -4.40 20.88
N THR A 266 -13.57 -3.49 21.84
CA THR A 266 -12.30 -3.36 22.57
C THR A 266 -12.17 -4.35 23.73
N THR A 267 -13.28 -4.97 24.15
CA THR A 267 -13.34 -6.01 25.19
C THR A 267 -14.43 -7.03 24.84
N GLU A 268 -14.30 -8.26 25.36
CA GLU A 268 -15.36 -9.27 25.24
C GLU A 268 -16.67 -8.79 25.90
N GLN A 269 -16.57 -8.14 27.06
CA GLN A 269 -17.75 -7.63 27.77
C GLN A 269 -18.56 -6.62 26.93
N ALA A 270 -17.88 -5.70 26.24
CA ALA A 270 -18.57 -4.71 25.39
C ALA A 270 -19.32 -5.36 24.22
N MET A 271 -18.81 -6.48 23.68
CA MET A 271 -19.52 -7.27 22.68
C MET A 271 -20.75 -7.96 23.27
N ILE A 272 -20.62 -8.55 24.46
CA ILE A 272 -21.74 -9.21 25.17
C ILE A 272 -22.84 -8.19 25.49
N ASP A 273 -22.47 -7.02 25.99
CA ASP A 273 -23.42 -5.94 26.31
C ASP A 273 -24.15 -5.47 25.03
N TRP A 274 -23.41 -5.29 23.92
CA TRP A 274 -23.99 -4.90 22.63
C TRP A 274 -24.99 -5.94 22.07
N LEU A 275 -24.72 -7.22 22.25
CA LEU A 275 -25.63 -8.32 21.89
C LEU A 275 -26.88 -8.29 22.78
N ALA A 276 -26.71 -8.10 24.09
CA ALA A 276 -27.80 -8.06 25.05
C ALA A 276 -28.75 -6.87 24.80
N GLU A 277 -28.23 -5.69 24.46
CA GLU A 277 -29.01 -4.51 24.07
C GLU A 277 -29.93 -4.76 22.86
N ARG A 278 -29.57 -5.74 22.02
CA ARG A 278 -30.34 -6.16 20.83
C ARG A 278 -31.18 -7.42 21.08
N GLY A 279 -31.33 -7.82 22.34
CA GLY A 279 -32.11 -9.00 22.74
C GLY A 279 -31.48 -10.34 22.35
N ILE A 280 -30.18 -10.36 22.05
CA ILE A 280 -29.45 -11.57 21.65
C ILE A 280 -28.71 -12.11 22.87
N HIS A 281 -29.18 -13.24 23.38
CA HIS A 281 -28.59 -13.91 24.54
C HIS A 281 -27.72 -15.12 24.18
N ALA A 282 -27.55 -15.41 22.90
CA ALA A 282 -26.68 -16.47 22.42
C ALA A 282 -25.22 -16.08 22.62
N ARG A 283 -24.41 -17.01 23.15
CA ARG A 283 -22.98 -16.79 23.38
C ARG A 283 -22.19 -17.09 22.10
N PRO A 284 -21.43 -16.11 21.55
CA PRO A 284 -20.56 -16.38 20.41
C PRO A 284 -19.45 -17.39 20.75
N GLN A 285 -19.11 -18.25 19.79
CA GLN A 285 -18.01 -19.19 19.87
C GLN A 285 -16.70 -18.53 19.45
N GLN A 286 -15.68 -18.59 20.31
CA GLN A 286 -14.36 -18.07 19.97
C GLN A 286 -13.65 -18.98 18.95
N LEU A 287 -13.13 -18.39 17.88
CA LEU A 287 -12.24 -19.05 16.92
C LEU A 287 -10.76 -18.77 17.26
N THR A 288 -9.83 -19.36 16.51
CA THR A 288 -8.39 -19.17 16.74
C THR A 288 -7.98 -17.70 16.58
N ALA A 289 -7.55 -17.08 17.69
CA ALA A 289 -7.04 -15.73 17.71
C ALA A 289 -5.72 -15.60 16.92
N PHE A 290 -5.49 -14.43 16.32
CA PHE A 290 -4.28 -14.17 15.55
C PHE A 290 -3.85 -12.71 15.60
N ARG A 291 -2.55 -12.48 15.40
CA ARG A 291 -1.96 -11.14 15.36
C ARG A 291 -1.91 -10.60 13.94
N HIS A 292 -2.47 -9.40 13.73
CA HIS A 292 -2.29 -8.61 12.52
C HIS A 292 -1.35 -7.43 12.80
N THR A 293 -0.27 -7.32 12.04
CA THR A 293 0.79 -6.33 12.28
C THR A 293 0.68 -5.14 11.33
N PHE A 294 0.55 -3.94 11.90
CA PHE A 294 0.69 -2.69 11.18
C PHE A 294 2.10 -2.12 11.36
N SER A 295 2.45 -1.13 10.54
CA SER A 295 3.72 -0.39 10.66
C SER A 295 3.90 0.38 11.97
N HIS A 296 2.82 0.59 12.73
CA HIS A 296 2.76 1.47 13.90
C HIS A 296 2.10 0.84 15.14
N PHE A 297 1.55 -0.37 15.06
CA PHE A 297 1.01 -1.14 16.20
C PHE A 297 0.74 -2.60 15.80
N HIS A 298 0.54 -3.47 16.80
CA HIS A 298 0.01 -4.82 16.60
C HIS A 298 -1.45 -4.88 17.05
N LEU A 299 -2.30 -5.57 16.27
CA LEU A 299 -3.68 -5.86 16.61
C LEU A 299 -3.84 -7.38 16.81
N ASP A 300 -4.10 -7.80 18.03
CA ASP A 300 -4.51 -9.16 18.35
C ASP A 300 -6.02 -9.29 18.16
N ILE A 301 -6.40 -10.07 17.16
CA ILE A 301 -7.79 -10.25 16.73
C ILE A 301 -8.31 -11.54 17.38
N VAL A 302 -9.42 -11.42 18.09
CA VAL A 302 -10.18 -12.52 18.68
C VAL A 302 -11.49 -12.67 17.89
N PRO A 303 -11.59 -13.62 16.94
CA PRO A 303 -12.81 -13.82 16.18
C PRO A 303 -13.85 -14.55 17.03
N MET A 304 -15.08 -14.04 17.03
CA MET A 304 -16.21 -14.53 17.82
C MET A 304 -17.36 -14.85 16.87
N TRP A 305 -17.56 -16.13 16.57
CA TRP A 305 -18.57 -16.59 15.62
C TRP A 305 -19.93 -16.80 16.29
N LEU A 306 -21.00 -16.34 15.63
CA LEU A 306 -22.36 -16.48 16.12
C LEU A 306 -23.29 -16.91 14.97
N ALA A 307 -23.93 -18.07 15.13
CA ALA A 307 -25.02 -18.50 14.27
C ALA A 307 -26.22 -17.56 14.46
N TRP A 308 -26.65 -16.93 13.37
CA TRP A 308 -27.67 -15.91 13.36
C TRP A 308 -29.01 -16.46 12.84
N PRO A 309 -30.11 -16.37 13.61
CA PRO A 309 -31.35 -17.07 13.28
C PRO A 309 -32.14 -16.46 12.10
N SER A 310 -32.03 -15.15 11.83
CA SER A 310 -32.74 -14.53 10.69
C SER A 310 -32.17 -13.17 10.27
N SER A 311 -31.90 -12.95 8.98
CA SER A 311 -31.29 -11.70 8.47
C SER A 311 -32.10 -10.40 8.71
N GLY A 312 -33.38 -10.51 9.07
CA GLY A 312 -34.32 -9.38 9.20
C GLY A 312 -34.15 -8.48 10.43
N SER A 313 -33.51 -8.93 11.51
CA SER A 313 -33.45 -8.19 12.79
C SER A 313 -32.36 -7.10 12.87
N LEU A 314 -31.43 -7.05 11.92
CA LEU A 314 -30.34 -6.06 11.84
C LEU A 314 -30.48 -5.10 10.65
N MET A 315 -31.59 -5.19 9.88
CA MET A 315 -31.76 -4.45 8.61
C MET A 315 -31.79 -2.92 8.75
N ASP A 316 -31.92 -2.38 9.97
CA ASP A 316 -32.05 -0.94 10.23
C ASP A 316 -30.79 -0.25 10.78
N GLU A 317 -29.64 -0.95 10.88
CA GLU A 317 -28.38 -0.29 11.26
C GLU A 317 -27.73 0.38 10.05
N ALA A 318 -27.75 1.72 10.05
CA ALA A 318 -27.21 2.54 8.96
C ALA A 318 -25.72 2.21 8.68
N GLY A 319 -25.46 1.63 7.51
CA GLY A 319 -24.10 1.39 6.99
C GLY A 319 -23.58 -0.05 7.05
N GLY A 320 -24.43 -1.03 7.36
CA GLY A 320 -24.08 -2.46 7.27
C GLY A 320 -24.62 -3.16 6.03
N LEU A 321 -24.09 -4.36 5.74
CA LEU A 321 -24.59 -5.25 4.69
C LEU A 321 -24.44 -6.72 5.09
N TRP A 322 -25.30 -7.56 4.51
CA TRP A 322 -25.15 -9.01 4.49
C TRP A 322 -24.25 -9.41 3.31
N TYR A 323 -23.03 -9.84 3.62
CA TYR A 323 -22.04 -10.29 2.66
C TYR A 323 -22.27 -11.76 2.33
N ASN A 324 -22.75 -12.03 1.13
CA ASN A 324 -23.00 -13.40 0.71
C ASN A 324 -21.69 -14.11 0.34
N LEU A 325 -21.39 -15.21 1.00
CA LEU A 325 -20.15 -15.98 0.82
C LEU A 325 -20.08 -16.64 -0.56
N ALA A 326 -21.23 -17.02 -1.15
CA ALA A 326 -21.34 -17.66 -2.45
C ALA A 326 -21.39 -16.67 -3.62
N GLN A 327 -22.00 -15.50 -3.42
CA GLN A 327 -22.16 -14.42 -4.39
C GLN A 327 -21.71 -13.08 -3.79
N PRO A 328 -20.39 -12.86 -3.66
CA PRO A 328 -19.88 -11.76 -2.88
C PRO A 328 -20.15 -10.40 -3.52
N PRO A 329 -20.65 -9.40 -2.76
CA PRO A 329 -20.78 -8.04 -3.27
C PRO A 329 -19.41 -7.40 -3.53
N SER A 330 -19.35 -6.48 -4.49
CA SER A 330 -18.14 -5.74 -4.85
C SER A 330 -17.82 -4.61 -3.87
N VAL A 331 -17.40 -4.97 -2.66
CA VAL A 331 -17.01 -4.02 -1.61
C VAL A 331 -15.54 -4.14 -1.22
N GLY A 332 -14.98 -3.07 -0.64
CA GLY A 332 -13.61 -3.05 -0.12
C GLY A 332 -13.53 -3.71 1.26
N LEU A 333 -12.65 -4.71 1.40
CA LEU A 333 -12.47 -5.46 2.64
C LEU A 333 -11.10 -5.24 3.25
N ALA A 334 -11.01 -5.26 4.58
CA ALA A 334 -9.72 -5.31 5.27
C ALA A 334 -9.10 -6.72 5.15
N ALA A 335 -7.78 -6.82 5.06
CA ALA A 335 -7.07 -8.11 4.95
C ALA A 335 -7.45 -9.16 6.02
N PRO A 336 -7.57 -8.85 7.33
CA PRO A 336 -8.02 -9.85 8.31
C PRO A 336 -9.49 -10.24 8.14
N VAL A 337 -10.32 -9.37 7.55
CA VAL A 337 -11.73 -9.66 7.27
C VAL A 337 -11.83 -10.63 6.10
N GLU A 338 -11.07 -10.39 5.02
CA GLU A 338 -10.97 -11.30 3.88
C GLU A 338 -10.50 -12.70 4.29
N ARG A 339 -9.49 -12.77 5.18
CA ARG A 339 -9.04 -14.04 5.77
C ARG A 339 -10.17 -14.77 6.49
N LEU A 340 -10.88 -14.10 7.39
CA LEU A 340 -11.95 -14.72 8.18
C LEU A 340 -13.15 -15.12 7.31
N LEU A 341 -13.52 -14.33 6.30
CA LEU A 341 -14.55 -14.70 5.32
C LEU A 341 -14.15 -15.94 4.52
N HIS A 342 -12.87 -16.08 4.18
CA HIS A 342 -12.36 -17.30 3.55
C HIS A 342 -12.45 -18.52 4.48
N GLU A 343 -12.13 -18.37 5.76
CA GLU A 343 -12.29 -19.44 6.76
C GLU A 343 -13.78 -19.86 6.88
N LEU A 344 -14.72 -18.90 6.88
CA LEU A 344 -16.16 -19.18 6.91
C LEU A 344 -16.70 -19.92 5.67
N ARG A 345 -16.10 -19.70 4.48
CA ARG A 345 -16.47 -20.43 3.25
C ARG A 345 -16.15 -21.92 3.32
N HIS A 346 -15.25 -22.32 4.21
CA HIS A 346 -14.73 -23.67 4.29
C HIS A 346 -14.96 -24.25 5.70
N PRO A 347 -16.20 -24.63 6.06
CA PRO A 347 -16.58 -25.02 7.42
C PRO A 347 -15.80 -26.21 8.00
N GLN A 348 -15.19 -27.05 7.17
CA GLN A 348 -14.26 -28.10 7.63
C GLN A 348 -13.01 -27.54 8.34
N GLN A 349 -12.63 -26.30 8.06
CA GLN A 349 -11.54 -25.60 8.76
C GLN A 349 -11.99 -25.03 10.11
N LEU A 350 -13.27 -24.66 10.28
CA LEU A 350 -13.78 -24.20 11.58
C LEU A 350 -13.64 -25.27 12.67
N ALA A 351 -13.94 -26.54 12.35
CA ALA A 351 -13.86 -27.66 13.29
C ALA A 351 -12.45 -27.97 13.80
N LEU A 352 -11.40 -27.54 13.07
CA LEU A 352 -9.99 -27.71 13.45
C LEU A 352 -9.46 -26.54 14.29
N HIS A 353 -10.20 -25.42 14.35
CA HIS A 353 -9.78 -24.17 14.97
C HIS A 353 -10.57 -23.78 16.22
N THR A 354 -11.55 -24.60 16.60
CA THR A 354 -12.20 -24.59 17.91
C THR A 354 -11.26 -25.25 18.91
N ARG A 355 -10.60 -24.46 19.77
CA ARG A 355 -9.85 -25.03 20.88
C ARG A 355 -10.82 -25.76 21.81
N VAL A 356 -10.46 -27.00 22.11
CA VAL A 356 -10.90 -27.82 23.23
C VAL A 356 -11.01 -26.96 24.48
N THR A 357 -12.22 -26.65 24.90
CA THR A 357 -12.56 -26.15 26.24
C THR A 357 -13.63 -27.05 26.85
N GLU A 358 -13.46 -28.36 26.71
CA GLU A 358 -14.25 -29.38 27.40
C GLU A 358 -13.29 -30.54 27.70
N GLU A 359 -12.62 -30.47 28.86
CA GLU A 359 -12.12 -31.60 29.66
C GLU A 359 -11.32 -31.04 30.84
N GLU A 360 -12.04 -30.56 31.86
CA GLU A 360 -11.62 -30.50 33.27
C GLU A 360 -12.89 -30.22 34.11
N GLU A 361 -13.72 -31.25 34.25
CA GLU A 361 -14.61 -31.49 35.41
C GLU A 361 -14.33 -32.90 35.95
#